data_AF-A0A2T5TWM9-F1
#
_entry.id   AF-A0A2T5TWM9-F1
#
_cell.length_a   1.000
_cell.length_b   1.000
_cell.length_c   1.000
_cell.angle_alpha   90.00
_cell.angle_beta   90.00
_cell.angle_gamma   90.00
#
_symmetry.space_group_name_H-M   'P 1'
#
loop_
_entity.id
_entity.type
_entity.pdbx_description
1 polymer ?
#
loop_
_entity_poly.entity_id
_entity_poly.type
_entity_poly.pdbx_seq_one_letter_code
_entity_poly.pdbx_strand_id
1 'polypeptide(L)'
;MRIAIIDTSTTRAAIISEGLREAGLDDIVVIDGMLGMVAALEKAAPEVVLINLENPSRDVLEEFFAVSRALARPIAMFVDQSDAESTNAAVDAGVSAYIVDGLAKQRIKPVIDLAIRRFQAFARLQAELHEARSALADRTTVDRAKAILMKRRGIDEPTAYGLLRAQAMRSNRRIAEIADAIITSDALMGDL
;
A
#
# COMPACT_ATOMS: atom_id res chain seq x y z
N MET A 1 12.37 12.47 -10.54
CA MET A 1 11.81 11.11 -10.54
C MET A 1 12.95 10.13 -10.49
N ARG A 2 13.24 9.58 -9.31
CA ARG A 2 14.25 8.53 -9.16
C ARG A 2 13.70 7.16 -9.54
N ILE A 3 14.40 6.42 -10.39
CA ILE A 3 13.99 5.09 -10.87
C ILE A 3 15.01 4.05 -10.41
N ALA A 4 14.54 3.00 -9.74
CA ALA A 4 15.36 1.82 -9.49
C ALA A 4 15.13 0.78 -10.58
N ILE A 5 16.22 0.23 -11.12
CA ILE A 5 16.18 -0.89 -12.07
C ILE A 5 16.71 -2.12 -11.35
N ILE A 6 15.94 -3.19 -11.37
CA ILE A 6 16.35 -4.52 -10.93
C ILE A 6 16.40 -5.41 -12.16
N ASP A 7 17.60 -5.84 -12.53
CA ASP A 7 17.85 -6.78 -13.63
C ASP A 7 19.01 -7.68 -13.22
N THR A 8 18.97 -8.93 -13.68
CA THR A 8 20.05 -9.91 -13.49
C THR A 8 21.15 -9.80 -14.54
N SER A 9 20.95 -8.98 -15.58
CA SER A 9 21.89 -8.72 -16.66
C SER A 9 22.34 -7.27 -16.66
N THR A 10 23.64 -7.05 -16.42
CA THR A 10 24.27 -5.72 -16.49
C THR A 10 24.11 -5.09 -17.88
N THR A 11 24.19 -5.90 -18.94
CA THR A 11 24.05 -5.42 -20.33
C THR A 11 22.64 -4.90 -20.58
N ARG A 12 21.60 -5.64 -20.16
CA ARG A 12 20.21 -5.17 -20.31
C ARG A 12 19.93 -3.96 -19.43
N ALA A 13 20.39 -3.96 -18.18
CA ALA A 13 20.27 -2.81 -17.29
C ALA A 13 20.87 -1.54 -17.91
N ALA A 14 22.00 -1.65 -18.62
CA ALA A 14 22.60 -0.53 -19.34
C ALA A 14 21.71 -0.03 -20.50
N ILE A 15 21.15 -0.93 -21.31
CA ILE A 15 20.23 -0.59 -22.41
C ILE A 15 18.95 0.09 -21.89
N ILE A 16 18.39 -0.44 -20.80
CA ILE A 16 17.21 0.14 -20.13
C ILE A 16 17.56 1.53 -19.60
N SER A 17 18.70 1.67 -18.93
CA SER A 17 19.16 2.94 -18.39
C SER A 17 19.35 3.98 -19.49
N GLU A 18 19.93 3.59 -20.63
CA GLU A 18 20.07 4.47 -21.78
C GLU A 18 18.70 4.88 -22.35
N GLY A 19 17.77 3.93 -22.54
CA GLY A 19 16.41 4.25 -23.00
C GLY A 19 15.64 5.17 -22.06
N LEU A 20 15.87 5.07 -20.74
CA LEU A 20 15.32 6.00 -19.76
C LEU A 20 15.93 7.40 -19.88
N ARG A 21 17.27 7.50 -20.02
CA ARG A 21 17.95 8.78 -20.22
C ARG A 21 17.52 9.48 -21.51
N GLU A 22 17.40 8.75 -22.61
CA GLU A 22 16.86 9.25 -23.89
C GLU A 22 15.43 9.81 -23.72
N ALA A 23 14.64 9.23 -22.80
CA ALA A 23 13.30 9.71 -22.45
C ALA A 23 13.29 10.86 -21.43
N GLY A 24 14.44 11.42 -21.06
CA GLY A 24 14.61 12.51 -20.09
C GLY A 24 14.54 12.06 -18.62
N LEU A 25 14.79 10.78 -18.33
CA LEU A 25 14.74 10.20 -16.99
C LEU A 25 16.15 9.81 -16.53
N ASP A 26 16.88 10.76 -15.94
CA ASP A 26 18.33 10.61 -15.68
C ASP A 26 18.73 10.11 -14.29
N ASP A 27 17.82 10.19 -13.31
CA ASP A 27 18.08 9.76 -11.92
C ASP A 27 17.75 8.27 -11.77
N ILE A 28 18.74 7.45 -12.11
CA ILE A 28 18.62 5.99 -12.20
C ILE A 28 19.57 5.34 -11.21
N VAL A 29 19.07 4.37 -10.44
CA VAL A 29 19.87 3.45 -9.64
C VAL A 29 19.67 2.03 -10.14
N VAL A 30 20.75 1.30 -10.36
CA VAL A 30 20.69 -0.12 -10.73
C VAL A 30 20.98 -0.93 -9.47
N ILE A 31 20.11 -1.91 -9.19
CA ILE A 31 20.22 -2.84 -8.08
C ILE A 31 20.40 -4.23 -8.68
N ASP A 32 21.50 -4.88 -8.32
CA ASP A 32 21.85 -6.20 -8.83
C ASP A 32 21.16 -7.29 -7.98
N GLY A 33 20.19 -7.97 -8.57
CA GLY A 33 19.51 -9.13 -7.98
C GLY A 33 18.66 -8.86 -6.73
N MET A 34 18.24 -9.95 -6.10
CA MET A 34 17.31 -9.97 -4.95
C MET A 34 18.00 -9.75 -3.59
N LEU A 35 19.27 -10.16 -3.47
CA LEU A 35 19.97 -10.13 -2.18
C LEU A 35 20.20 -8.68 -1.73
N GLY A 36 19.64 -8.30 -0.58
CA GLY A 36 19.74 -6.94 -0.07
C GLY A 36 18.93 -5.90 -0.85
N MET A 37 18.09 -6.33 -1.79
CA MET A 37 17.27 -5.46 -2.65
C MET A 37 16.38 -4.52 -1.83
N VAL A 38 15.70 -5.03 -0.80
CA VAL A 38 14.82 -4.21 0.06
C VAL A 38 15.60 -3.08 0.72
N ALA A 39 16.74 -3.38 1.35
CA ALA A 39 17.59 -2.36 1.99
C ALA A 39 18.15 -1.36 0.97
N ALA A 40 18.51 -1.82 -0.22
CA ALA A 40 18.96 -0.95 -1.31
C ALA A 40 17.85 -0.01 -1.80
N LEU A 41 16.62 -0.52 -1.95
CA LEU A 41 15.44 0.27 -2.31
C LEU A 41 15.09 1.29 -1.23
N GLU A 42 15.11 0.90 0.05
CA GLU A 42 14.89 1.82 1.17
C GLU A 42 15.91 2.95 1.19
N LYS A 43 17.20 2.62 1.05
CA LYS A 43 18.29 3.59 1.02
C LYS A 43 18.22 4.51 -0.19
N ALA A 44 17.88 3.98 -1.37
CA ALA A 44 17.82 4.75 -2.60
C ALA A 44 16.54 5.60 -2.70
N ALA A 45 15.47 5.19 -2.00
CA ALA A 45 14.15 5.80 -1.96
C ALA A 45 13.54 6.10 -3.36
N PRO A 46 13.56 5.15 -4.30
CA PRO A 46 13.15 5.38 -5.69
C PRO A 46 11.64 5.61 -5.81
N GLU A 47 11.23 6.58 -6.62
CA GLU A 47 9.82 6.89 -6.88
C GLU A 47 9.14 5.83 -7.74
N VAL A 48 9.90 5.10 -8.56
CA VAL A 48 9.42 3.98 -9.38
C VAL A 48 10.44 2.86 -9.36
N VAL A 49 9.97 1.62 -9.34
CA VAL A 49 10.81 0.43 -9.48
C VAL A 49 10.48 -0.27 -10.79
N LEU A 50 11.51 -0.51 -11.59
CA LEU A 50 11.46 -1.28 -12.82
C LEU A 50 12.15 -2.62 -12.57
N ILE A 51 11.44 -3.71 -12.79
CA ILE A 51 11.96 -5.06 -12.64
C ILE A 51 11.94 -5.71 -14.02
N ASN A 52 13.09 -6.21 -14.47
CA ASN A 52 13.19 -6.94 -15.73
C ASN A 52 13.64 -8.37 -15.45
N LEU A 53 12.79 -9.33 -15.80
CA LEU A 53 13.02 -10.75 -15.63
C LEU A 53 12.93 -11.42 -16.99
N GLU A 54 13.87 -12.29 -17.33
CA GLU A 54 13.87 -12.97 -18.63
C GLU A 54 12.90 -14.14 -18.62
N ASN A 55 13.26 -15.23 -17.95
CA ASN A 55 12.39 -16.40 -17.77
C ASN A 55 12.39 -16.82 -16.29
N PRO A 56 11.75 -16.03 -15.40
CA PRO A 56 11.72 -16.33 -13.98
C PRO A 56 10.87 -17.58 -13.72
N SER A 57 11.30 -18.42 -12.77
CA SER A 57 10.42 -19.47 -12.24
C SER A 57 9.27 -18.84 -11.46
N ARG A 58 8.20 -19.62 -11.24
CA ARG A 58 7.05 -19.19 -10.41
C ARG A 58 7.48 -18.78 -9.00
N ASP A 59 8.37 -19.55 -8.37
CA ASP A 59 8.89 -19.26 -7.03
C ASP A 59 9.57 -17.89 -6.96
N VAL A 60 10.35 -17.54 -8.00
CA VAL A 60 11.02 -16.23 -8.09
C VAL A 60 9.99 -15.11 -8.25
N LEU A 61 8.98 -15.29 -9.11
CA LEU A 61 7.90 -14.31 -9.26
C LEU A 61 7.14 -14.09 -7.95
N GLU A 62 6.80 -15.15 -7.23
CA GLU A 62 6.14 -15.05 -5.94
C GLU A 62 6.96 -14.28 -4.90
N GLU A 63 8.28 -14.46 -4.89
CA GLU A 63 9.18 -13.72 -4.02
C GLU A 63 9.17 -12.22 -4.36
N PHE A 64 9.26 -11.86 -5.64
CA PHE A 64 9.13 -10.46 -6.09
C PHE A 64 7.76 -9.87 -5.78
N PHE A 65 6.69 -10.66 -5.87
CA PHE A 65 5.33 -10.27 -5.51
C PHE A 65 5.13 -10.06 -4.00
N ALA A 66 5.82 -10.85 -3.16
CA ALA A 66 5.84 -10.61 -1.73
C ALA A 66 6.52 -9.28 -1.40
N VAL A 67 7.66 -9.00 -2.05
CA VAL A 67 8.37 -7.73 -1.88
C VAL A 67 7.55 -6.56 -2.43
N SER A 68 6.87 -6.71 -3.57
CA SER A 68 6.05 -5.65 -4.17
C SER A 68 4.92 -5.20 -3.24
N ARG A 69 4.28 -6.12 -2.52
CA ARG A 69 3.23 -5.80 -1.54
C ARG A 69 3.76 -5.02 -0.33
N ALA A 70 4.99 -5.31 0.09
CA ALA A 70 5.62 -4.60 1.20
C ALA A 70 6.09 -3.20 0.78
N LEU A 71 6.44 -3.02 -0.49
CA LEU A 71 6.88 -1.75 -1.04
C LEU A 71 5.69 -0.86 -1.40
N ALA A 72 5.54 0.27 -0.70
CA ALA A 72 4.58 1.31 -1.07
C ALA A 72 5.07 2.18 -2.25
N ARG A 73 5.47 1.56 -3.36
CA ARG A 73 5.98 2.24 -4.56
C ARG A 73 5.35 1.66 -5.84
N PRO A 74 5.18 2.46 -6.91
CA PRO A 74 4.83 1.96 -8.24
C PRO A 74 5.87 0.97 -8.76
N ILE A 75 5.43 -0.21 -9.19
CA ILE A 75 6.29 -1.27 -9.72
C ILE A 75 5.85 -1.64 -11.14
N ALA A 76 6.77 -1.55 -12.09
CA ALA A 76 6.62 -2.05 -13.46
C ALA A 76 7.52 -3.27 -13.66
N MET A 77 6.92 -4.42 -13.94
CA MET A 77 7.61 -5.69 -14.14
C MET A 77 7.52 -6.13 -15.60
N PHE A 78 8.67 -6.35 -16.22
CA PHE A 78 8.80 -6.84 -17.58
C PHE A 78 9.27 -8.30 -17.54
N VAL A 79 8.60 -9.14 -18.32
CA VAL A 79 8.89 -10.57 -18.46
C VAL A 79 8.91 -10.95 -19.95
N ASP A 80 9.87 -11.79 -20.36
CA ASP A 80 9.92 -12.23 -21.77
C ASP A 80 8.86 -13.30 -22.04
N GLN A 81 8.63 -14.21 -21.09
CA GLN A 81 7.58 -15.24 -21.17
C GLN A 81 6.83 -15.38 -19.84
N SER A 82 5.50 -15.51 -19.92
CA SER A 82 4.66 -15.80 -18.76
C SER A 82 3.40 -16.56 -19.14
N ASP A 83 2.85 -17.34 -18.23
CA ASP A 83 1.53 -17.95 -18.36
C ASP A 83 0.42 -17.04 -17.80
N ALA A 84 -0.84 -17.43 -18.05
CA ALA A 84 -2.02 -16.68 -17.58
C ALA A 84 -2.14 -16.68 -16.04
N GLU A 85 -1.68 -17.73 -15.37
CA GLU A 85 -1.69 -17.83 -13.91
C GLU A 85 -0.75 -16.80 -13.27
N SER A 86 0.46 -16.65 -13.82
CA SER A 86 1.45 -15.65 -13.38
C SER A 86 0.95 -14.22 -13.59
N THR A 87 0.20 -13.98 -14.67
CA THR A 87 -0.40 -12.67 -14.95
C THR A 87 -1.45 -12.30 -13.89
N ASN A 88 -2.33 -13.24 -13.53
CA ASN A 88 -3.35 -13.00 -12.50
C ASN A 88 -2.71 -12.82 -11.12
N ALA A 89 -1.73 -13.67 -10.78
CA ALA A 89 -0.98 -13.55 -9.53
C ALA A 89 -0.28 -12.19 -9.40
N ALA A 90 0.25 -11.63 -10.49
CA ALA A 90 0.85 -10.30 -10.50
C ALA A 90 -0.15 -9.19 -10.16
N VAL A 91 -1.38 -9.29 -10.68
CA VAL A 91 -2.45 -8.34 -10.38
C VAL A 91 -2.85 -8.42 -8.91
N ASP A 92 -3.03 -9.63 -8.38
CA ASP A 92 -3.35 -9.86 -6.96
C ASP A 92 -2.20 -9.45 -6.03
N ALA A 93 -0.96 -9.46 -6.52
CA ALA A 93 0.22 -8.97 -5.83
C ALA A 93 0.37 -7.45 -5.82
N GLY A 94 -0.54 -6.72 -6.46
CA GLY A 94 -0.48 -5.26 -6.50
C GLY A 94 0.66 -4.71 -7.37
N VAL A 95 1.20 -5.53 -8.29
CA VAL A 95 2.13 -5.03 -9.30
C VAL A 95 1.40 -4.01 -10.16
N SER A 96 1.96 -2.81 -10.29
CA SER A 96 1.26 -1.71 -10.94
C SER A 96 1.18 -1.91 -12.47
N ALA A 97 2.17 -2.54 -13.07
CA ALA A 97 2.12 -3.02 -14.44
C ALA A 97 2.96 -4.29 -14.63
N TYR A 98 2.38 -5.32 -15.25
CA TYR A 98 3.05 -6.57 -15.64
C TYR A 98 3.02 -6.69 -17.16
N ILE A 99 4.18 -6.79 -17.80
CA ILE A 99 4.35 -6.64 -19.24
C ILE A 99 5.04 -7.89 -19.78
N VAL A 100 4.29 -8.64 -20.57
CA VAL A 100 4.77 -9.78 -21.36
C VAL A 100 5.35 -9.26 -22.68
N ASP A 101 6.29 -10.00 -23.26
CA ASP A 101 7.05 -9.67 -24.49
C ASP A 101 8.24 -8.73 -24.24
N GLY A 102 8.80 -8.77 -23.04
CA GLY A 102 10.05 -8.11 -22.70
C GLY A 102 10.01 -6.58 -22.75
N LEU A 103 11.19 -5.98 -22.62
CA LEU A 103 11.37 -4.54 -22.53
C LEU A 103 11.90 -3.94 -23.85
N ALA A 104 11.12 -3.05 -24.46
CA ALA A 104 11.55 -2.24 -25.60
C ALA A 104 11.67 -0.76 -25.21
N LYS A 105 12.74 -0.07 -25.64
CA LYS A 105 13.04 1.33 -25.30
C LYS A 105 11.82 2.26 -25.43
N GLN A 106 11.11 2.19 -26.57
CA GLN A 106 9.93 3.03 -26.81
C GLN A 106 8.74 2.77 -25.87
N ARG A 107 8.68 1.62 -25.20
CA ARG A 107 7.56 1.23 -24.31
C ARG A 107 7.82 1.60 -22.85
N ILE A 108 9.06 1.88 -22.45
CA ILE A 108 9.44 2.09 -21.05
C ILE A 108 8.64 3.23 -20.43
N LYS A 109 8.68 4.43 -21.05
CA LYS A 109 8.02 5.62 -20.51
C LYS A 109 6.50 5.46 -20.39
N PRO A 110 5.75 5.04 -21.42
CA PRO A 110 4.31 4.80 -21.31
C PRO A 110 3.95 3.78 -20.21
N VAL A 111 4.76 2.74 -20.04
CA VAL A 111 4.54 1.72 -19.01
C VAL A 111 4.77 2.28 -17.60
N ILE A 112 5.84 3.06 -17.40
CA ILE A 112 6.08 3.74 -16.12
C ILE A 112 4.93 4.69 -15.78
N ASP A 113 4.49 5.49 -16.75
CA ASP A 113 3.39 6.43 -16.55
C ASP A 113 2.08 5.69 -16.18
N LEU A 114 1.83 4.52 -16.79
CA LEU A 114 0.70 3.65 -16.43
C LEU A 114 0.85 3.06 -15.02
N ALA A 115 2.04 2.57 -14.68
CA ALA A 115 2.32 2.00 -13.35
C ALA A 115 2.09 3.04 -12.24
N ILE A 116 2.60 4.27 -12.41
CA ILE A 116 2.37 5.37 -11.45
C ILE A 116 0.88 5.63 -11.27
N ARG A 117 0.13 5.79 -12.37
CA ARG A 117 -1.31 6.08 -12.32
C ARG A 117 -2.09 4.96 -11.64
N ARG A 118 -1.77 3.69 -11.96
CA ARG A 118 -2.42 2.53 -11.34
C ARG A 118 -2.10 2.44 -9.84
N PHE A 119 -0.85 2.65 -9.46
CA PHE A 119 -0.46 2.68 -8.05
C PHE A 119 -1.22 3.76 -7.27
N GLN A 120 -1.28 4.99 -7.80
CA GLN A 120 -2.01 6.09 -7.16
C GLN A 120 -3.50 5.82 -7.04
N ALA A 121 -4.13 5.27 -8.10
CA ALA A 121 -5.53 4.91 -8.07
C ALA A 121 -5.82 3.82 -7.02
N PHE A 122 -4.98 2.79 -6.96
CA PHE A 122 -5.11 1.71 -5.99
C PHE A 122 -4.89 2.18 -4.55
N ALA A 123 -3.83 2.98 -4.31
CA ALA A 123 -3.55 3.55 -2.99
C ALA A 123 -4.70 4.44 -2.50
N ARG A 124 -5.30 5.23 -3.40
CA ARG A 124 -6.49 6.04 -3.09
C ARG A 124 -7.68 5.18 -2.69
N LEU A 125 -7.99 4.13 -3.45
CA LEU A 125 -9.09 3.21 -3.14
C LEU A 125 -8.85 2.48 -1.80
N GLN A 126 -7.62 2.08 -1.51
CA GLN A 126 -7.28 1.48 -0.22
C GLN A 126 -7.47 2.46 0.95
N ALA A 127 -7.08 3.72 0.77
CA ALA A 127 -7.27 4.76 1.78
C ALA A 127 -8.78 5.03 2.01
N GLU A 128 -9.56 5.18 0.96
CA GLU A 128 -11.02 5.37 1.04
C GLU A 128 -11.71 4.16 1.71
N LEU A 129 -11.29 2.92 1.38
CA LEU A 129 -11.78 1.70 2.03
C LEU A 129 -11.42 1.66 3.52
N HIS A 130 -10.19 2.03 3.88
CA HIS A 130 -9.74 2.07 5.27
C HIS A 130 -10.52 3.10 6.08
N GLU A 131 -10.75 4.30 5.52
CA GLU A 131 -11.56 5.35 6.14
C GLU A 131 -13.00 4.89 6.35
N ALA A 132 -13.64 4.30 5.33
CA ALA A 132 -15.00 3.79 5.44
C ALA A 132 -15.14 2.68 6.49
N ARG A 133 -14.20 1.73 6.54
CA ARG A 133 -14.17 0.67 7.55
C ARG A 133 -13.97 1.23 8.96
N SER A 134 -13.09 2.22 9.11
CA SER A 134 -12.85 2.89 10.39
C SER A 134 -14.09 3.63 10.86
N ALA A 135 -14.78 4.36 9.98
CA ALA A 135 -16.02 5.05 10.33
C ALA A 135 -17.13 4.09 10.79
N LEU A 136 -17.23 2.90 10.18
CA LEU A 136 -18.18 1.88 10.61
C LEU A 136 -17.82 1.30 12.00
N ALA A 137 -16.55 0.99 12.24
CA ALA A 137 -16.06 0.51 13.52
C ALA A 137 -16.25 1.55 14.64
N ASP A 138 -15.98 2.82 14.35
CA ASP A 138 -16.20 3.94 15.25
C ASP A 138 -17.68 4.05 15.65
N ARG A 139 -18.61 3.87 14.70
CA ARG A 139 -20.05 3.89 14.99
C ARG A 139 -20.43 2.78 15.98
N THR A 140 -19.97 1.55 15.76
CA THR A 140 -20.22 0.43 16.69
C THR A 140 -19.66 0.71 18.09
N THR A 141 -18.47 1.31 18.15
CA THR A 141 -17.81 1.68 19.42
C THR A 141 -18.61 2.75 20.16
N VAL A 142 -19.06 3.79 19.47
CA VAL A 142 -19.90 4.85 20.04
C VAL A 142 -21.24 4.29 20.54
N ASP A 143 -21.89 3.41 19.78
CA ASP A 143 -23.15 2.78 20.18
C ASP A 143 -23.01 1.93 21.46
N ARG A 144 -21.91 1.16 21.58
CA ARG A 144 -21.60 0.41 22.81
C ARG A 144 -21.36 1.32 24.01
N ALA A 145 -20.59 2.40 23.85
CA ALA A 145 -20.34 3.34 24.93
C ALA A 145 -21.61 4.07 25.38
N LYS A 146 -22.50 4.45 24.44
CA LYS A 146 -23.83 4.99 24.77
C LYS A 146 -24.62 4.00 25.64
N ALA A 147 -24.69 2.74 25.25
CA ALA A 147 -25.40 1.71 26.01
C ALA A 147 -24.87 1.57 27.46
N ILE A 148 -23.54 1.60 27.65
CA ILE A 148 -22.92 1.60 28.98
C ILE A 148 -23.32 2.84 29.78
N LEU A 149 -23.24 4.03 29.19
CA LEU A 149 -23.61 5.27 29.85
C LEU A 149 -25.10 5.30 30.25
N MET A 150 -25.97 4.84 29.35
CA MET A 150 -27.41 4.70 29.61
C MET A 150 -27.65 3.75 30.79
N LYS A 151 -27.01 2.58 30.81
CA LYS A 151 -27.14 1.59 31.89
C LYS A 151 -26.61 2.12 33.23
N ARG A 152 -25.42 2.72 33.26
CA ARG A 152 -24.76 3.18 34.50
C ARG A 152 -25.38 4.45 35.06
N ARG A 153 -25.90 5.35 34.21
CA ARG A 153 -26.40 6.67 34.64
C ARG A 153 -27.91 6.85 34.52
N GLY A 154 -28.64 5.88 33.96
CA GLY A 154 -30.09 5.97 33.78
C GLY A 154 -30.52 7.10 32.84
N ILE A 155 -29.69 7.45 31.86
CA ILE A 155 -29.94 8.52 30.89
C ILE A 155 -30.43 7.96 29.56
N ASP A 156 -31.10 8.80 28.76
CA ASP A 156 -31.50 8.45 27.41
C ASP A 156 -30.33 8.54 26.40
N GLU A 157 -30.55 7.99 25.21
CA GLU A 157 -29.53 7.91 24.17
C GLU A 157 -29.05 9.29 23.68
N PRO A 158 -29.93 10.30 23.43
CA PRO A 158 -29.49 11.64 23.05
C PRO A 158 -28.58 12.28 24.10
N THR A 159 -28.89 12.13 25.39
CA THR A 159 -28.05 12.66 26.48
C THR A 159 -26.72 11.92 26.55
N ALA A 160 -26.70 10.59 26.39
CA ALA A 160 -25.47 9.81 26.37
C ALA A 160 -24.53 10.24 25.23
N TYR A 161 -25.06 10.42 24.02
CA TYR A 161 -24.27 10.92 22.89
C TYR A 161 -23.76 12.35 23.13
N GLY A 162 -24.60 13.22 23.71
CA GLY A 162 -24.23 14.58 24.11
C GLY A 162 -23.04 14.61 25.07
N LEU A 163 -23.00 13.69 26.05
CA LEU A 163 -21.88 13.57 26.99
C LEU A 163 -20.59 13.12 26.29
N LEU A 164 -20.66 12.10 25.43
CA LEU A 164 -19.50 11.64 24.66
C LEU A 164 -18.92 12.77 23.81
N ARG A 165 -19.79 13.50 23.10
CA ARG A 165 -19.39 14.65 22.26
C ARG A 165 -18.78 15.77 23.09
N ALA A 166 -19.40 16.16 24.20
CA ALA A 166 -18.90 17.21 25.07
C ALA A 166 -17.52 16.86 25.64
N GLN A 167 -17.31 15.61 26.05
CA GLN A 167 -16.04 15.14 26.58
C GLN A 167 -14.95 15.09 25.50
N ALA A 168 -15.29 14.63 24.29
CA ALA A 168 -14.39 14.63 23.14
C ALA A 168 -13.90 16.05 22.79
N MET A 169 -14.82 17.02 22.77
CA MET A 169 -14.48 18.43 22.54
C MET A 169 -13.58 19.00 23.65
N ARG A 170 -13.89 18.73 24.93
CA ARG A 170 -13.08 19.21 26.06
C ARG A 170 -11.66 18.63 26.08
N SER A 171 -11.49 17.41 25.58
CA SER A 171 -10.20 16.71 25.56
C SER A 171 -9.45 16.83 24.23
N ASN A 172 -10.01 17.54 23.24
CA ASN A 172 -9.49 17.64 21.87
C ASN A 172 -9.19 16.27 21.25
N ARG A 173 -10.14 15.33 21.41
CA ARG A 173 -10.05 13.95 20.95
C ARG A 173 -11.25 13.58 20.10
N ARG A 174 -11.17 12.45 19.38
CA ARG A 174 -12.31 11.93 18.61
C ARG A 174 -13.34 11.31 19.54
N ILE A 175 -14.62 11.36 19.17
CA ILE A 175 -15.72 10.76 19.96
C ILE A 175 -15.49 9.25 20.15
N ALA A 176 -15.03 8.55 19.11
CA ALA A 176 -14.71 7.13 19.15
C ALA A 176 -13.61 6.80 20.20
N GLU A 177 -12.60 7.66 20.36
CA GLU A 177 -11.54 7.47 21.36
C GLU A 177 -12.05 7.63 22.79
N ILE A 178 -13.02 8.52 23.01
CA ILE A 178 -13.70 8.66 24.30
C ILE A 178 -14.61 7.47 24.57
N ALA A 179 -15.34 7.01 23.54
CA ALA A 179 -16.19 5.84 23.62
C ALA A 179 -15.37 4.59 24.00
N ASP A 180 -14.21 4.39 23.35
CA ASP A 180 -13.32 3.26 23.62
C ASP A 180 -12.73 3.30 25.03
N ALA A 181 -12.36 4.49 25.51
CA ALA A 181 -11.93 4.68 26.90
C ALA A 181 -13.01 4.31 27.92
N ILE A 182 -14.28 4.62 27.63
CA ILE A 182 -15.41 4.23 28.48
C ILE A 182 -15.62 2.72 28.46
N ILE A 183 -15.56 2.08 27.29
CA ILE A 183 -15.69 0.62 27.18
C ILE A 183 -14.57 -0.08 27.94
N THR A 184 -13.32 0.39 27.78
CA THR A 184 -12.16 -0.16 28.47
C THR A 184 -12.30 0.01 29.99
N SER A 185 -12.72 1.20 30.45
CA SER A 185 -12.96 1.44 31.87
C SER A 185 -14.10 0.58 32.42
N ASP A 186 -15.17 0.37 31.65
CA ASP A 186 -16.29 -0.49 32.06
C ASP A 186 -15.87 -1.96 32.16
N ALA A 187 -15.05 -2.45 31.23
CA ALA A 187 -14.51 -3.80 31.27
C ALA A 187 -13.57 -4.04 32.46
N LEU A 188 -12.76 -3.04 32.83
CA LEU A 188 -11.83 -3.11 33.96
C LEU A 188 -12.53 -2.93 35.33
N MET A 189 -13.62 -2.16 35.37
CA MET A 189 -14.42 -1.92 36.57
C MET A 189 -15.71 -2.77 36.61
N GLY A 190 -15.78 -3.82 35.78
CA GLY A 190 -17.01 -4.49 35.35
C GLY A 190 -17.45 -5.71 36.14
N ASP A 191 -16.80 -6.04 37.27
CA ASP A 191 -17.38 -6.94 38.28
C ASP A 191 -17.87 -6.10 39.46
N LEU A 192 -19.17 -5.72 39.42
CA LEU A 192 -20.06 -5.46 40.56
C LEU A 192 -21.52 -5.36 40.05
#